data_AF-A0A838P1A1-F1
#
_entry.id   AF-A0A838P1A1-F1
#
_cell.length_a   1.000
_cell.length_b   1.000
_cell.length_c   1.000
_cell.angle_alpha   90.00
_cell.angle_beta   90.00
_cell.angle_gamma   90.00
#
_symmetry.space_group_name_H-M   'P 1'
#
loop_
_entity.id
_entity.type
_entity.pdbx_description
1 polymer ?
#
loop_
_entity_poly.entity_id
_entity_poly.type
_entity_poly.pdbx_seq_one_letter_code
_entity_poly.pdbx_strand_id
1 'polypeptide(L)'
;MKHEAGFPLGLGGDFETVTRDQLIANAMRFKLLFQPGARVSYSNTGYAQLAAIIETVTGKSYDKYVRDNILIPLGLTRTGFHLPNFDRRQLAGYSTGGKDAGTMLSKPHGSDGPWWNLRGNGGMLSTVADMHAFYKALFETDNQEARRPGRRERRVGPTS
;
A
#
# COMPACT_ATOMS: atom_id res chain seq x y z
N MET A 1 -10.70 3.77 0.91
CA MET A 1 -10.89 3.32 2.32
C MET A 1 -10.88 4.54 3.22
N LYS A 2 -11.72 4.62 4.27
CA LYS A 2 -11.89 5.83 5.09
C LYS A 2 -11.46 5.73 6.56
N HIS A 3 -10.86 4.61 6.99
CA HIS A 3 -10.54 4.36 8.40
C HIS A 3 -11.77 4.40 9.34
N GLU A 4 -12.93 3.92 8.87
CA GLU A 4 -14.19 3.96 9.62
C GLU A 4 -14.64 2.57 10.13
N ALA A 5 -13.81 1.54 9.98
CA ALA A 5 -14.19 0.16 10.27
C ALA A 5 -14.19 -0.20 11.77
N GLY A 6 -13.64 0.67 12.64
CA GLY A 6 -13.55 0.41 14.08
C GLY A 6 -12.39 -0.48 14.52
N PHE A 7 -11.50 -0.90 13.61
CA PHE A 7 -10.30 -1.65 13.98
C PHE A 7 -9.31 -0.82 14.82
N PRO A 8 -8.55 -1.44 15.74
CA PRO A 8 -7.45 -0.78 16.41
C PRO A 8 -6.32 -0.41 15.43
N LEU A 9 -5.36 0.39 15.90
CA LEU A 9 -4.18 0.80 15.13
C LEU A 9 -3.47 -0.42 14.50
N GLY A 10 -3.11 -1.41 15.32
CA GLY A 10 -2.50 -2.67 14.92
C GLY A 10 -2.98 -3.82 15.82
N LEU A 11 -2.68 -5.06 15.43
CA LEU A 11 -3.03 -6.28 16.18
C LEU A 11 -1.84 -6.94 16.87
N GLY A 12 -0.67 -6.30 16.84
CA GLY A 12 0.60 -6.77 17.38
C GLY A 12 1.74 -5.87 16.90
N GLY A 13 2.98 -6.23 17.26
CA GLY A 13 4.17 -5.55 16.75
C GLY A 13 4.37 -5.75 15.24
N ASP A 14 4.88 -4.72 14.57
CA ASP A 14 5.08 -4.69 13.10
C ASP A 14 5.91 -5.88 12.57
N PHE A 15 6.86 -6.36 13.37
CA PHE A 15 7.81 -7.40 12.98
C PHE A 15 7.51 -8.79 13.57
N GLU A 16 6.34 -8.98 14.17
CA GLU A 16 5.91 -10.29 14.64
C GLU A 16 5.61 -11.23 13.48
N THR A 17 5.96 -12.51 13.63
CA THR A 17 5.70 -13.55 12.65
C THR A 17 4.22 -13.94 12.68
N VAL A 18 3.42 -13.24 11.88
CA VAL A 18 1.97 -13.45 11.74
C VAL A 18 1.65 -13.77 10.28
N THR A 19 0.99 -14.90 10.04
CA THR A 19 0.49 -15.30 8.71
C THR A 19 -0.79 -14.54 8.36
N ARG A 20 -1.20 -14.59 7.09
CA ARG A 20 -2.45 -13.97 6.63
C ARG A 20 -3.65 -14.46 7.42
N ASP A 21 -3.76 -15.78 7.54
CA ASP A 21 -4.92 -16.41 8.16
C ASP A 21 -4.95 -16.12 9.67
N GLN A 22 -3.78 -16.00 10.31
CA GLN A 22 -3.67 -15.53 11.69
C GLN A 22 -4.10 -14.06 11.83
N LEU A 23 -3.68 -13.16 10.94
CA LEU A 23 -4.13 -11.76 10.95
C LEU A 23 -5.65 -11.67 10.80
N ILE A 24 -6.24 -12.40 9.86
CA ILE A 24 -7.69 -12.45 9.66
C ILE A 24 -8.38 -12.97 10.92
N ALA A 25 -7.93 -14.11 11.46
CA ALA A 25 -8.49 -14.69 12.66
C ALA A 25 -8.39 -13.74 13.87
N ASN A 26 -7.27 -13.05 14.02
CA ASN A 26 -7.07 -12.06 15.09
C ASN A 26 -8.04 -10.89 14.94
N ALA A 27 -8.20 -10.34 13.73
CA ALA A 27 -9.13 -9.24 13.49
C ALA A 27 -10.59 -9.60 13.81
N MET A 28 -10.99 -10.86 13.58
CA MET A 28 -12.33 -11.35 13.93
C MET A 28 -12.53 -11.57 15.43
N ARG A 29 -11.45 -11.70 16.21
CA ARG A 29 -11.50 -11.87 17.68
C ARG A 29 -11.41 -10.54 18.42
N PHE A 30 -10.81 -9.53 17.82
CA PHE A 30 -10.67 -8.21 18.45
C PHE A 30 -12.01 -7.46 18.45
N LYS A 31 -12.34 -6.86 19.60
CA LYS A 31 -13.50 -5.98 19.74
C LYS A 31 -13.25 -4.69 18.94
N LEU A 32 -14.19 -4.32 18.08
CA LEU A 32 -14.17 -3.02 17.42
C LEU A 32 -14.22 -1.90 18.47
N LEU A 33 -13.42 -0.85 18.24
CA LEU A 33 -13.38 0.33 19.10
C LEU A 33 -14.69 1.13 19.05
N PHE A 34 -15.42 1.04 17.92
CA PHE A 34 -16.71 1.67 17.67
C PHE A 34 -17.42 0.97 16.52
N GLN A 35 -18.71 1.25 16.33
CA GLN A 35 -19.50 0.68 15.23
C GLN A 35 -19.00 1.20 13.87
N PRO A 36 -18.91 0.35 12.83
CA PRO A 36 -18.48 0.78 11.50
C PRO A 36 -19.26 2.00 10.98
N GLY A 37 -18.54 2.98 10.43
CA GLY A 37 -19.13 4.23 9.92
C GLY A 37 -19.45 5.29 10.98
N ALA A 38 -19.40 4.96 12.27
CA ALA A 38 -19.73 5.93 13.32
C ALA A 38 -18.66 7.02 13.50
N ARG A 39 -17.38 6.69 13.25
CA ARG A 39 -16.21 7.57 13.46
C ARG A 39 -15.08 7.21 12.50
N VAL A 40 -14.13 8.12 12.35
CA VAL A 40 -12.84 7.89 11.67
C VAL A 40 -11.75 7.67 12.72
N SER A 41 -10.97 6.59 12.58
CA SER A 41 -9.80 6.31 13.41
C SER A 41 -8.74 5.57 12.60
N TYR A 42 -7.55 6.16 12.47
CA TYR A 42 -6.44 5.58 11.71
C TYR A 42 -6.13 4.15 12.17
N SER A 43 -5.93 3.26 11.22
CA SER A 43 -5.77 1.82 11.47
C SER A 43 -4.95 1.15 10.37
N ASN A 44 -3.77 0.64 10.75
CA ASN A 44 -2.94 -0.23 9.94
C ASN A 44 -3.60 -1.58 9.75
N THR A 45 -4.28 -2.09 10.79
CA THR A 45 -5.09 -3.32 10.73
C THR A 45 -6.06 -3.28 9.55
N GLY A 46 -6.77 -2.17 9.36
CA GLY A 46 -7.67 -2.01 8.22
C GLY A 46 -6.97 -2.25 6.88
N TYR A 47 -5.84 -1.59 6.65
CA TYR A 47 -5.07 -1.73 5.41
C TYR A 47 -4.51 -3.15 5.22
N ALA A 48 -4.08 -3.80 6.30
CA ALA A 48 -3.65 -5.20 6.24
C ALA A 48 -4.80 -6.14 5.83
N GLN A 49 -6.03 -5.88 6.31
CA GLN A 49 -7.23 -6.62 5.85
C GLN A 49 -7.53 -6.38 4.36
N LEU A 50 -7.34 -5.15 3.85
CA LEU A 50 -7.49 -4.91 2.41
C LEU A 50 -6.46 -5.67 1.58
N ALA A 51 -5.21 -5.73 2.04
CA ALA A 51 -4.18 -6.54 1.39
C ALA A 51 -4.58 -8.02 1.37
N ALA A 52 -5.16 -8.54 2.45
CA ALA A 52 -5.64 -9.92 2.51
C ALA A 52 -6.78 -10.16 1.52
N ILE A 53 -7.74 -9.22 1.42
CA ILE A 53 -8.83 -9.28 0.44
C ILE A 53 -8.28 -9.31 -0.99
N ILE A 54 -7.28 -8.47 -1.31
CA ILE A 54 -6.63 -8.48 -2.63
C ILE A 54 -6.06 -9.87 -2.94
N GLU A 55 -5.37 -10.50 -2.01
CA GLU A 55 -4.87 -11.85 -2.24
C GLU A 55 -5.99 -12.87 -2.44
N THR A 56 -7.03 -12.83 -1.60
CA THR A 56 -8.17 -13.74 -1.69
C THR A 56 -8.89 -13.65 -3.03
N VAL A 57 -9.14 -12.44 -3.52
CA VAL A 57 -9.92 -12.24 -4.76
C VAL A 57 -9.09 -12.39 -6.03
N THR A 58 -7.76 -12.24 -5.95
CA THR A 58 -6.88 -12.32 -7.13
C THR A 58 -6.10 -13.62 -7.24
N GLY A 59 -5.98 -14.38 -6.14
CA GLY A 59 -5.13 -15.57 -6.05
C GLY A 59 -3.62 -15.27 -6.14
N LYS A 60 -3.21 -13.99 -6.13
CA LYS A 60 -1.80 -13.57 -6.16
C LYS A 60 -1.38 -13.09 -4.78
N SER A 61 -0.10 -13.23 -4.41
CA SER A 61 0.41 -12.54 -3.23
C SER A 61 0.29 -11.02 -3.39
N TYR A 62 0.14 -10.31 -2.27
CA TYR A 62 -0.07 -8.86 -2.28
C TYR A 62 1.10 -8.12 -2.93
N ASP A 63 2.35 -8.52 -2.63
CA ASP A 63 3.55 -7.95 -3.27
C ASP A 63 3.51 -8.13 -4.78
N LYS A 64 3.21 -9.35 -5.25
CA LYS A 64 3.12 -9.64 -6.69
C LYS A 64 2.01 -8.83 -7.35
N TYR A 65 0.85 -8.70 -6.69
CA TYR A 65 -0.25 -7.92 -7.22
C TYR A 65 0.14 -6.44 -7.37
N VAL A 66 0.72 -5.84 -6.32
CA VAL A 66 1.17 -4.45 -6.36
C VAL A 66 2.27 -4.26 -7.40
N ARG A 67 3.23 -5.18 -7.48
CA ARG A 67 4.29 -5.15 -8.48
C ARG A 67 3.73 -5.17 -9.90
N ASP A 68 2.88 -6.14 -10.22
CA ASP A 68 2.37 -6.37 -11.58
C ASP A 68 1.39 -5.26 -12.03
N ASN A 69 0.58 -4.71 -11.11
CA ASN A 69 -0.51 -3.80 -11.46
C ASN A 69 -0.21 -2.32 -11.16
N ILE A 70 0.81 -2.01 -10.36
CA ILE A 70 1.17 -0.63 -9.99
C ILE A 70 2.62 -0.33 -10.33
N LEU A 71 3.57 -1.10 -9.78
CA LEU A 71 4.99 -0.71 -9.87
C LEU A 71 5.55 -0.87 -11.28
N ILE A 72 5.30 -1.99 -11.95
CA ILE A 72 5.76 -2.22 -13.33
C ILE A 72 5.12 -1.25 -14.32
N PRO A 73 3.78 -1.06 -14.33
CA PRO A 73 3.14 -0.10 -15.25
C PRO A 73 3.63 1.34 -15.08
N LEU A 74 4.01 1.75 -13.86
CA LEU A 74 4.52 3.08 -13.57
C LEU A 74 6.06 3.19 -13.68
N GLY A 75 6.76 2.09 -14.02
CA GLY A 75 8.22 2.09 -14.15
C GLY A 75 8.98 2.26 -12.82
N LEU A 76 8.36 1.94 -11.68
CA LEU A 76 8.93 2.11 -10.33
C LEU A 76 9.89 0.97 -9.98
N THR A 77 11.03 0.92 -10.68
CA THR A 77 11.98 -0.20 -10.62
C THR A 77 12.78 -0.30 -9.33
N ARG A 78 12.74 0.74 -8.47
CA ARG A 78 13.46 0.82 -7.20
C ARG A 78 12.50 0.88 -6.00
N THR A 79 11.26 0.42 -6.21
CA THR A 79 10.21 0.32 -5.20
C THR A 79 9.76 -1.13 -5.02
N GLY A 80 9.57 -1.57 -3.78
CA GLY A 80 9.08 -2.92 -3.47
C GLY A 80 9.40 -3.39 -2.06
N PHE A 81 8.87 -4.55 -1.66
CA PHE A 81 9.14 -5.14 -0.34
C PHE A 81 10.45 -5.94 -0.31
N HIS A 82 10.78 -6.61 -1.42
CA HIS A 82 12.00 -7.39 -1.56
C HIS A 82 12.50 -7.28 -3.00
N LEU A 83 13.35 -6.29 -3.29
CA LEU A 83 13.98 -6.18 -4.61
C LEU A 83 15.35 -6.88 -4.60
N PRO A 84 15.67 -7.72 -5.60
CA PRO A 84 16.97 -8.40 -5.69
C PRO A 84 18.14 -7.41 -5.81
N ASN A 85 17.86 -6.17 -6.22
CA ASN A 85 18.87 -5.13 -6.51
C ASN A 85 18.88 -4.00 -5.47
N PHE A 86 18.31 -4.18 -4.27
CA PHE A 86 18.54 -3.19 -3.22
C PHE A 86 20.01 -3.21 -2.81
N ASP A 87 20.77 -2.18 -3.19
CA ASP A 87 22.07 -1.94 -2.58
C ASP A 87 21.83 -1.64 -1.10
N ARG A 88 22.22 -2.56 -0.23
CA ARG A 88 22.03 -2.45 1.22
C ARG A 88 22.69 -1.20 1.80
N ARG A 89 23.70 -0.63 1.11
CA ARG A 89 24.37 0.63 1.49
C ARG A 89 23.51 1.87 1.22
N GLN A 90 22.46 1.74 0.42
CA GLN A 90 21.54 2.82 0.08
C GLN A 90 20.25 2.79 0.94
N LEU A 91 20.15 1.82 1.86
CA LEU A 91 19.01 1.73 2.77
C LEU A 91 19.17 2.69 3.93
N ALA A 92 18.15 3.51 4.17
CA ALA A 92 18.06 4.29 5.39
C ALA A 92 17.91 3.35 6.59
N GLY A 93 18.70 3.61 7.64
CA GLY A 93 18.56 2.99 8.95
C GLY A 93 17.53 3.71 9.82
N TYR A 94 17.11 3.05 10.89
CA TYR A 94 16.22 3.58 11.91
C TYR A 94 16.98 3.83 13.20
N SER A 95 16.53 4.81 13.99
CA SER A 95 16.96 4.99 15.37
C SER A 95 15.75 4.91 16.30
N THR A 96 15.85 4.09 17.34
CA THR A 96 14.82 3.95 18.37
C THR A 96 15.42 4.36 19.71
N GLY A 97 14.88 5.42 20.32
CA GLY A 97 15.41 5.93 21.59
C GLY A 97 16.88 6.37 21.50
N GLY A 98 17.30 6.89 20.35
CA GLY A 98 18.69 7.32 20.10
C GLY A 98 19.67 6.17 19.80
N LYS A 99 19.21 4.92 19.70
CA LYS A 99 20.03 3.77 19.36
C LYS A 99 19.76 3.30 17.95
N ASP A 100 20.82 2.92 17.23
CA ASP A 100 20.70 2.28 15.93
C ASP A 100 19.82 1.03 16.02
N ALA A 101 18.79 0.99 15.20
CA ALA A 101 17.82 -0.10 15.12
C ALA A 101 17.92 -0.88 13.80
N GLY A 102 18.94 -0.61 12.97
CA GLY A 102 19.17 -1.27 11.69
C GLY A 102 18.25 -0.75 10.58
N THR A 103 18.04 -1.55 9.54
CA THR A 103 17.20 -1.20 8.37
C THR A 103 15.94 -2.05 8.33
N MET A 104 14.99 -1.75 7.42
CA MET A 104 13.80 -2.60 7.26
C MET A 104 14.18 -4.04 6.92
N LEU A 105 15.18 -4.23 6.07
CA LEU A 105 15.62 -5.56 5.63
C LEU A 105 16.40 -6.32 6.70
N SER A 106 16.76 -5.69 7.83
CA SER A 106 17.33 -6.41 8.98
C SER A 106 16.28 -6.87 9.98
N LYS A 107 15.01 -6.49 9.81
CA LYS A 107 13.91 -6.92 10.68
C LYS A 107 13.36 -8.29 10.24
N PRO A 108 12.73 -9.07 11.13
CA PRO A 108 12.01 -10.27 10.72
C PRO A 108 11.02 -10.00 9.57
N HIS A 109 11.11 -10.81 8.52
CA HIS A 109 10.25 -10.73 7.34
C HIS A 109 10.05 -12.12 6.74
N GLY A 110 8.99 -12.28 5.94
CA GLY A 110 8.77 -13.46 5.12
C GLY A 110 9.58 -13.41 3.82
N SER A 111 9.52 -14.49 3.03
CA SER A 111 10.27 -14.61 1.78
C SER A 111 9.85 -13.60 0.69
N ASP A 112 8.67 -13.01 0.81
CA ASP A 112 8.08 -12.08 -0.16
C ASP A 112 7.72 -10.71 0.46
N GLY A 113 8.38 -10.34 1.56
CA GLY A 113 8.17 -9.06 2.25
C GLY A 113 7.77 -9.20 3.73
N PRO A 114 7.27 -8.13 4.35
CA PRO A 114 6.96 -8.13 5.79
C PRO A 114 5.83 -9.10 6.15
N TRP A 115 5.80 -9.51 7.42
CA TRP A 115 4.68 -10.28 7.97
C TRP A 115 3.40 -9.44 8.05
N TRP A 116 2.27 -10.10 8.34
CA TRP A 116 0.95 -9.54 8.08
C TRP A 116 0.52 -8.40 9.01
N ASN A 117 1.22 -8.17 10.12
CA ASN A 117 0.99 -6.95 10.93
C ASN A 117 1.41 -5.67 10.19
N LEU A 118 2.38 -5.74 9.26
CA LEU A 118 2.89 -4.59 8.51
C LEU A 118 2.52 -4.62 7.01
N ARG A 119 2.22 -5.80 6.45
CA ARG A 119 1.87 -5.95 5.04
C ARG A 119 0.62 -5.14 4.67
N GLY A 120 0.71 -4.40 3.56
CA GLY A 120 -0.38 -3.54 3.06
C GLY A 120 -0.49 -2.18 3.75
N ASN A 121 0.15 -1.98 4.89
CA ASN A 121 0.10 -0.73 5.64
C ASN A 121 1.49 -0.07 5.81
N GLY A 122 2.58 -0.80 5.59
CA GLY A 122 3.93 -0.26 5.64
C GLY A 122 5.00 -1.26 5.18
N GLY A 123 6.26 -0.85 5.34
CA GLY A 123 7.43 -1.69 5.09
C GLY A 123 7.90 -1.80 3.63
N MET A 124 7.24 -1.10 2.70
CA MET A 124 7.73 -0.98 1.33
C MET A 124 8.90 0.01 1.28
N LEU A 125 9.95 -0.38 0.56
CA LEU A 125 11.09 0.48 0.31
C LEU A 125 10.92 1.17 -1.04
N SER A 126 11.40 2.41 -1.15
CA SER A 126 11.32 3.21 -2.37
C SER A 126 12.48 4.21 -2.43
N THR A 127 12.55 4.98 -3.51
CA THR A 127 13.48 6.10 -3.66
C THR A 127 12.69 7.40 -3.85
N VAL A 128 13.32 8.54 -3.61
CA VAL A 128 12.70 9.86 -3.86
C VAL A 128 12.26 9.99 -5.33
N ALA A 129 13.05 9.46 -6.27
CA ALA A 129 12.72 9.49 -7.69
C ALA A 129 11.46 8.69 -8.02
N ASP A 130 11.35 7.46 -7.50
CA ASP A 130 10.16 6.61 -7.71
C ASP A 130 8.93 7.19 -7.00
N MET A 131 9.08 7.74 -5.78
CA MET A 131 7.98 8.41 -5.08
C MET A 131 7.49 9.64 -5.84
N HIS A 132 8.38 10.41 -6.46
CA HIS A 132 8.00 11.51 -7.33
C HIS A 132 7.29 11.02 -8.60
N ALA A 133 7.77 9.96 -9.24
CA ALA A 133 7.09 9.35 -10.39
C ALA A 133 5.68 8.87 -10.03
N PHE A 134 5.52 8.21 -8.87
CA PHE A 134 4.22 7.80 -8.34
C PHE A 134 3.30 9.00 -8.09
N TYR A 135 3.80 10.07 -7.47
CA TYR A 135 3.04 11.31 -7.24
C TYR A 135 2.49 11.89 -8.57
N LYS A 136 3.33 11.98 -9.60
CA LYS A 136 2.90 12.47 -10.92
C LYS A 136 1.83 11.57 -11.54
N ALA A 137 1.99 10.25 -11.44
CA ALA A 137 1.00 9.30 -11.95
C ALA A 137 -0.34 9.34 -11.18
N LEU A 138 -0.34 9.79 -9.93
CA LEU A 138 -1.55 9.89 -9.11
C LEU A 138 -2.31 11.21 -9.32
N PHE A 139 -1.60 12.31 -9.58
CA PHE A 139 -2.20 13.65 -9.57
C PHE A 139 -2.05 14.46 -10.86
N GLU A 140 -1.13 14.09 -11.75
CA GLU A 140 -0.85 14.87 -12.96
C GLU A 140 -1.47 14.28 -14.23
N THR A 141 -1.73 12.97 -14.26
CA THR A 141 -2.45 12.29 -15.36
C THR A 141 -3.92 12.70 -15.43
N ASP A 142 -4.62 12.84 -14.29
CA ASP A 142 -6.00 13.37 -14.26
C ASP A 142 -6.08 14.84 -14.72
N ASN A 143 -5.01 15.62 -14.48
CA ASN A 143 -4.95 17.02 -14.91
C ASN A 143 -4.72 17.18 -16.43
N GLN A 144 -4.31 16.14 -17.15
CA GLN A 144 -4.13 16.19 -18.61
C GLN A 144 -5.45 15.92 -19.36
N GLU A 145 -6.33 15.08 -18.83
CA GLU A 145 -7.68 14.89 -19.39
C GLU A 145 -8.58 16.11 -19.15
N ALA A 146 -8.49 16.75 -17.97
CA ALA A 146 -9.24 17.97 -17.64
C ALA A 146 -8.80 19.22 -18.44
N ARG A 147 -7.63 19.18 -19.11
CA ARG A 147 -7.05 20.31 -19.85
C ARG A 147 -7.25 20.28 -21.36
N ARG A 148 -7.98 19.31 -21.93
CA ARG A 148 -8.27 19.30 -23.38
C ARG A 148 -9.35 20.35 -23.73
N PRO A 149 -9.04 21.44 -24.47
CA PRO A 149 -10.06 22.35 -24.96
C PRO A 149 -10.68 21.78 -26.24
N GLY A 150 -12.00 21.56 -26.21
CA GLY A 150 -12.85 21.62 -27.39
C GLY A 150 -12.98 20.36 -28.25
N ARG A 151 -14.01 19.55 -27.97
CA ARG A 151 -14.72 18.82 -29.04
C ARG A 151 -15.96 19.63 -29.39
N ARG A 152 -15.87 20.51 -30.38
CA ARG A 152 -17.03 21.22 -30.94
C ARG A 152 -18.04 20.18 -31.45
N GLU A 153 -19.23 20.20 -30.89
CA GLU A 153 -20.40 19.51 -31.46
C GLU A 153 -20.64 20.05 -32.87
N ARG A 154 -20.55 19.17 -33.88
CA ARG A 154 -21.10 19.47 -35.20
C ARG A 154 -22.61 19.33 -35.10
N ARG A 155 -23.32 20.46 -34.99
CA ARG A 155 -24.75 20.52 -35.32
C ARG A 155 -24.90 20.22 -36.81
N VAL A 156 -25.52 19.08 -37.12
CA VAL A 156 -26.05 18.79 -38.45
C VAL A 156 -27.39 19.52 -38.53
N GLY A 157 -27.51 20.52 -39.41
CA GLY A 157 -28.78 21.17 -39.71
C GLY A 157 -29.66 20.29 -40.60
N PRO A 158 -30.99 20.48 -40.61
CA PRO A 158 -31.89 19.64 -41.39
C PRO A 158 -31.80 20.02 -42.87
N THR A 159 -31.68 19.00 -43.73
CA THR A 159 -31.88 19.13 -45.17
C THR A 159 -33.36 19.20 -45.49
N SER A 160 -33.71 20.11 -46.39
CA SER A 160 -35.05 20.43 -46.92
C SER A 160 -35.81 19.24 -47.50
#